data_AF-A0A9P1D3F0-F1
#
_entry.id   AF-A0A9P1D3F0-F1
#
_cell.length_a   1.000
_cell.length_b   1.000
_cell.length_c   1.000
_cell.angle_alpha   90.00
_cell.angle_beta   90.00
_cell.angle_gamma   90.00
#
_symmetry.space_group_name_H-M   'P 1'
#
loop_
_entity.id
_entity.type
_entity.pdbx_description
1 polymer ?
#
loop_
_entity_poly.entity_id
_entity_poly.type
_entity_poly.pdbx_seq_one_letter_code
_entity_poly.pdbx_strand_id
1 'polypeptide(L)'
;MARCRPTRVGSVVLLLSLGWWATVATVAMVAAVPGTIRAIITDVDGTLMPFATSSKLSNRNRAALTAAKEAGCAISVATGRIPGPWYDSLCSQLPGVLGPGVFSNGALVLKGDEVFHASVLPAETVATVVECLVDGRVHGRKIGALAVVAADGFEYSELAPEGPTWVTRLIQRAGEPVTPRGSWNPWLLQREVHKFVMFTAPDDPSWAAMDQVVPLLREKLATSATVLDCGAKQCEILPPGENKGTGVQRLLSVLGIDESEAMACGDAVNDVEMLKLVAKGVAMGDGTSIAQAAADVVVAAHTEDGVAEAIALMAMIMFLFAVAITEATTVYVVHQGTGDTGDTTKLMRYWSSILGSMYTLLLSTSGGTNWIEPASALQELHFIYPILFVLYICFMVFAMFNVLTGFFCEHAFEMARTEKESLIQEQLRRKHIYVKHFRQLFAEGDADGSGFISFDEFERFLEDEQLQAYLAHFNVDVDSAWQIFRLIDSNKDGSVTLEEFISGLLTMKGPAKAIDVKTIGYDIGKEFRRMKRRMQSVDHQLKEIRGMLTK
;
A
#
# COMPACT_ATOMS: atom_id res chain seq x y z
N MET A 1 63.32 -13.45 -5.51
CA MET A 1 62.07 -14.11 -5.03
C MET A 1 62.05 -13.92 -3.52
N ALA A 2 61.07 -13.35 -2.82
CA ALA A 2 59.66 -13.11 -3.08
C ALA A 2 59.21 -11.77 -2.45
N ARG A 3 58.11 -11.23 -2.99
CA ARG A 3 57.48 -9.95 -2.65
C ARG A 3 56.64 -10.08 -1.36
N CYS A 4 56.79 -9.16 -0.42
CA CYS A 4 55.76 -8.87 0.60
C CYS A 4 54.95 -7.66 0.14
N ARG A 5 53.65 -7.86 -0.12
CA ARG A 5 52.65 -6.79 -0.29
C ARG A 5 51.99 -6.54 1.08
N PRO A 6 51.80 -5.29 1.53
CA PRO A 6 50.82 -5.00 2.56
C PRO A 6 49.42 -4.87 1.92
N THR A 7 48.49 -5.67 2.40
CA THR A 7 47.06 -5.64 2.05
C THR A 7 46.41 -4.37 2.59
N ARG A 8 46.37 -3.31 1.79
CA ARG A 8 45.46 -2.16 1.97
C ARG A 8 44.11 -2.46 1.34
N VAL A 9 43.24 -3.16 2.05
CA VAL A 9 41.78 -3.20 1.78
C VAL A 9 41.08 -3.41 3.13
N GLY A 10 41.09 -2.39 3.98
CA GLY A 10 40.49 -2.47 5.33
C GLY A 10 39.80 -1.20 5.82
N SER A 11 40.02 -0.05 5.17
CA SER A 11 39.58 1.25 5.71
C SER A 11 38.54 1.98 4.87
N VAL A 12 38.21 1.48 3.67
CA VAL A 12 37.21 2.08 2.77
C VAL A 12 35.83 1.42 2.93
N VAL A 13 35.78 0.17 3.38
CA VAL A 13 34.52 -0.54 3.69
C VAL A 13 33.86 0.00 4.98
N LEU A 14 34.62 0.66 5.85
CA LEU A 14 34.12 1.21 7.11
C LEU A 14 33.44 2.60 6.97
N LEU A 15 33.64 3.29 5.84
CA LEU A 15 33.10 4.66 5.63
C LEU A 15 31.79 4.68 4.82
N LEU A 16 31.50 3.61 4.07
CA LEU A 16 30.23 3.43 3.36
C LEU A 16 29.10 2.89 4.26
N SER A 17 29.42 2.46 5.48
CA SER A 17 28.43 1.98 6.45
C SER A 17 27.75 3.11 7.23
N LEU A 18 28.28 4.34 7.25
CA LEU A 18 27.97 5.37 8.26
C LEU A 18 26.79 6.32 7.94
N GLY A 19 26.20 6.27 6.74
CA GLY A 19 25.09 7.16 6.37
C GLY A 19 23.78 6.90 7.13
N TRP A 20 23.58 5.69 7.67
CA TRP A 20 22.40 5.34 8.45
C TRP A 20 22.64 5.29 9.97
N TRP A 21 23.89 5.29 10.42
CA TRP A 21 24.20 5.29 11.85
C TRP A 21 23.81 6.60 12.51
N ALA A 22 23.75 7.73 11.80
CA ALA A 22 23.21 8.96 12.39
C ALA A 22 21.72 8.83 12.70
N THR A 23 20.89 8.27 11.82
CA THR A 23 19.44 8.21 12.01
C THR A 23 19.02 7.03 12.90
N VAL A 24 19.66 5.87 12.76
CA VAL A 24 19.41 4.70 13.63
C VAL A 24 20.08 4.85 14.98
N ALA A 25 21.27 5.44 15.10
CA ALA A 25 21.80 5.81 16.41
C ALA A 25 21.07 7.02 17.00
N THR A 26 20.40 7.88 16.22
CA THR A 26 19.50 8.90 16.79
C THR A 26 18.21 8.27 17.30
N VAL A 27 17.63 7.29 16.61
CA VAL A 27 16.46 6.53 17.12
C VAL A 27 16.85 5.62 18.29
N ALA A 28 18.05 5.02 18.27
CA ALA A 28 18.59 4.23 19.39
C ALA A 28 19.13 5.09 20.55
N MET A 29 19.62 6.32 20.30
CA MET A 29 19.95 7.30 21.36
C MET A 29 18.70 7.96 21.93
N VAL A 30 17.65 8.15 21.13
CA VAL A 30 16.32 8.56 21.60
C VAL A 30 15.68 7.41 22.40
N ALA A 31 15.94 6.16 22.05
CA ALA A 31 15.61 5.00 22.87
C ALA A 31 16.47 4.89 24.14
N ALA A 32 17.65 5.53 24.21
CA ALA A 32 18.55 5.54 25.36
C ALA A 32 18.34 6.74 26.31
N VAL A 33 17.16 7.36 26.26
CA VAL A 33 16.67 8.21 27.35
C VAL A 33 16.13 7.29 28.44
N PRO A 34 16.50 7.45 29.73
CA PRO A 34 15.95 6.63 30.82
C PRO A 34 14.41 6.73 30.84
N GLY A 35 13.73 5.67 30.41
CA GLY A 35 12.30 5.64 30.02
C GLY A 35 12.05 4.79 28.74
N THR A 36 12.94 3.82 28.52
CA THR A 36 13.33 3.10 27.29
C THR A 36 12.27 2.18 26.69
N ILE A 37 12.13 2.18 25.36
CA ILE A 37 11.42 1.14 24.61
C ILE A 37 12.09 -0.23 24.84
N ARG A 38 11.35 -1.19 25.40
CA ARG A 38 11.79 -2.56 25.74
C ARG A 38 11.24 -3.63 24.79
N ALA A 39 10.26 -3.31 23.95
CA ALA A 39 9.76 -4.21 22.91
C ALA A 39 9.61 -3.51 21.55
N ILE A 40 9.98 -4.19 20.46
CA ILE A 40 9.71 -3.79 19.08
C ILE A 40 8.86 -4.88 18.43
N ILE A 41 7.68 -4.49 17.96
CA ILE A 41 6.76 -5.35 17.22
C ILE A 41 6.71 -4.85 15.78
N THR A 42 6.93 -5.72 14.81
CA THR A 42 6.89 -5.34 13.40
C THR A 42 5.90 -6.18 12.62
N ASP A 43 5.10 -5.53 11.77
CA ASP A 43 4.48 -6.25 10.67
C ASP A 43 5.55 -6.82 9.73
N VAL A 44 5.15 -7.83 8.95
CA VAL A 44 6.00 -8.57 8.05
C VAL A 44 5.88 -8.08 6.60
N ASP A 45 4.67 -8.01 6.05
CA ASP A 45 4.45 -7.80 4.61
C ASP A 45 4.20 -6.33 4.32
N GLY A 46 5.08 -5.67 3.59
CA GLY A 46 5.02 -4.21 3.39
C GLY A 46 5.82 -3.43 4.41
N THR A 47 6.08 -4.04 5.57
CA THR A 47 6.87 -3.44 6.65
C THR A 47 8.28 -4.03 6.74
N LEU A 48 8.43 -5.27 7.21
CA LEU A 48 9.77 -5.90 7.38
C LEU A 48 10.34 -6.46 6.07
N MET A 49 9.45 -6.93 5.19
CA MET A 49 9.74 -7.57 3.90
C MET A 49 8.82 -7.00 2.80
N PRO A 50 9.27 -6.95 1.53
CA PRO A 50 8.43 -6.49 0.43
C PRO A 50 7.22 -7.41 0.17
N PHE A 51 6.12 -6.83 -0.32
CA PHE A 51 5.01 -7.62 -0.85
C PHE A 51 5.47 -8.43 -2.08
N ALA A 52 5.54 -9.76 -1.91
CA ALA A 52 5.81 -10.80 -2.90
C ALA A 52 7.25 -11.35 -3.04
N THR A 53 7.33 -12.68 -2.94
CA THR A 53 8.38 -13.64 -3.41
C THR A 53 9.80 -13.55 -2.87
N SER A 54 10.23 -12.44 -2.29
CA SER A 54 11.54 -12.35 -1.65
C SER A 54 11.40 -12.63 -0.15
N SER A 55 11.64 -13.88 0.27
CA SER A 55 11.77 -14.25 1.70
C SER A 55 13.05 -13.70 2.36
N LYS A 56 13.79 -12.83 1.67
CA LYS A 56 15.11 -12.39 2.11
C LYS A 56 15.01 -11.09 2.87
N LEU A 57 15.30 -11.17 4.15
CA LEU A 57 15.47 -10.01 5.01
C LEU A 57 16.71 -9.23 4.58
N SER A 58 16.56 -7.91 4.42
CA SER A 58 17.67 -7.04 4.08
C SER A 58 18.78 -7.12 5.14
N ASN A 59 20.04 -7.01 4.73
CA ASN A 59 21.18 -7.03 5.66
C ASN A 59 21.06 -5.92 6.72
N ARG A 60 20.43 -4.80 6.35
CA ARG A 60 20.21 -3.64 7.21
C ARG A 60 19.15 -3.90 8.28
N ASN A 61 17.99 -4.46 7.90
CA ASN A 61 16.96 -4.85 8.87
C ASN A 61 17.49 -5.91 9.82
N ARG A 62 18.26 -6.88 9.30
CA ARG A 62 18.95 -7.88 10.13
C ARG A 62 19.84 -7.26 11.19
N ALA A 63 20.76 -6.38 10.78
CA ALA A 63 21.68 -5.72 11.71
C ALA A 63 20.94 -4.87 12.76
N ALA A 64 19.89 -4.15 12.36
CA ALA A 64 19.11 -3.31 13.28
C ALA A 64 18.38 -4.14 14.35
N LEU A 65 17.70 -5.21 13.94
CA LEU A 65 16.99 -6.09 14.88
C LEU A 65 17.95 -6.84 15.81
N THR A 66 19.10 -7.29 15.30
CA THR A 66 20.15 -7.89 16.14
C THR A 66 20.70 -6.90 17.16
N ALA A 67 21.00 -5.66 16.75
CA ALA A 67 21.50 -4.63 17.67
C ALA A 67 20.47 -4.26 18.75
N ALA A 68 19.19 -4.14 18.37
CA ALA A 68 18.11 -3.90 19.34
C ALA A 68 17.99 -5.06 20.34
N LYS A 69 18.14 -6.30 19.88
CA LYS A 69 18.16 -7.48 20.76
C LYS A 69 19.34 -7.47 21.73
N GLU A 70 20.53 -7.14 21.24
CA GLU A 70 21.76 -7.03 22.05
C GLU A 70 21.65 -5.91 23.10
N ALA A 71 20.93 -4.84 22.78
CA ALA A 71 20.58 -3.77 23.72
C ALA A 71 19.51 -4.17 24.75
N GLY A 72 18.99 -5.41 24.70
CA GLY A 72 18.01 -5.93 25.66
C GLY A 72 16.55 -5.76 25.25
N CYS A 73 16.28 -5.33 24.01
CA CYS A 73 14.92 -5.19 23.49
C CYS A 73 14.34 -6.56 23.07
N ALA A 74 13.08 -6.81 23.40
CA ALA A 74 12.32 -7.94 22.87
C ALA A 74 11.85 -7.62 21.44
N ILE A 75 12.11 -8.52 20.49
CA ILE A 75 11.73 -8.34 19.09
C ILE A 75 10.68 -9.38 18.72
N SER A 76 9.55 -8.94 18.18
CA SER A 76 8.43 -9.80 17.80
C SER A 76 7.83 -9.40 16.46
N VAL A 77 7.15 -10.34 15.80
CA VAL A 77 6.41 -10.08 14.57
C VAL A 77 4.90 -10.05 14.85
N ALA A 78 4.14 -9.26 14.09
CA ALA A 78 2.69 -9.24 14.13
C ALA A 78 2.10 -9.28 12.72
N THR A 79 1.56 -10.43 12.31
CA THR A 79 1.14 -10.67 10.91
C THR A 79 -0.23 -11.31 10.80
N GLY A 80 -0.86 -11.14 9.63
CA GLY A 80 -2.07 -11.87 9.24
C GLY A 80 -1.82 -13.35 8.91
N ARG A 81 -0.57 -13.77 8.71
CA ARG A 81 -0.21 -15.14 8.35
C ARG A 81 -0.16 -16.06 9.57
N ILE A 82 -0.31 -17.37 9.34
CA ILE A 82 0.14 -18.40 10.29
C ILE A 82 1.66 -18.62 10.17
N PRO A 83 2.31 -19.17 11.21
CA PRO A 83 3.67 -19.66 11.11
C PRO A 83 3.78 -20.80 10.10
N GLY A 84 4.91 -20.87 9.40
CA GLY A 84 5.22 -21.88 8.41
C GLY A 84 6.62 -21.67 7.83
N PRO A 85 6.95 -22.22 6.66
CA PRO A 85 8.28 -22.12 6.05
C PRO A 85 8.82 -20.69 5.91
N TRP A 86 7.97 -19.68 5.67
CA TRP A 86 8.42 -18.28 5.65
C TRP A 86 8.96 -17.83 7.02
N TYR A 87 8.32 -18.25 8.10
CA TYR A 87 8.67 -17.88 9.47
C TYR A 87 9.92 -18.62 9.93
N ASP A 88 10.07 -19.89 9.55
CA ASP A 88 11.30 -20.67 9.79
C ASP A 88 12.49 -20.04 9.07
N SER A 89 12.29 -19.62 7.82
CA SER A 89 13.30 -18.88 7.07
C SER A 89 13.66 -17.57 7.75
N LEU A 90 12.68 -16.82 8.27
CA LEU A 90 12.93 -15.58 8.99
C LEU A 90 13.71 -15.83 10.30
N CYS A 91 13.34 -16.85 11.07
CA CYS A 91 14.05 -17.26 12.28
C CYS A 91 15.49 -17.69 11.97
N SER A 92 15.73 -18.41 10.87
CA SER A 92 17.07 -18.79 10.42
C SER A 92 17.93 -17.57 10.06
N GLN A 93 17.29 -16.52 9.57
CA GLN A 93 17.95 -15.25 9.23
C GLN A 93 18.21 -14.38 10.47
N LEU A 94 17.44 -14.57 11.54
CA LEU A 94 17.50 -13.82 12.79
C LEU A 94 17.68 -14.77 13.99
N PRO A 95 18.76 -15.58 14.03
CA PRO A 95 18.90 -16.64 15.02
C PRO A 95 18.96 -16.06 16.43
N GLY A 96 18.01 -16.45 17.29
CA GLY A 96 17.92 -16.00 18.68
C GLY A 96 17.40 -14.57 18.88
N VAL A 97 17.02 -13.87 17.81
CA VAL A 97 16.53 -12.49 17.89
C VAL A 97 15.03 -12.45 18.16
N LEU A 98 14.24 -13.21 17.38
CA LEU A 98 12.78 -13.20 17.47
C LEU A 98 12.26 -13.94 18.73
N GLY A 99 11.37 -13.27 19.46
CA GLY A 99 10.58 -13.80 20.56
C GLY A 99 9.26 -14.43 20.09
N PRO A 100 8.29 -14.60 21.00
CA PRO A 100 6.92 -14.95 20.62
C PRO A 100 6.35 -13.92 19.64
N GLY A 101 5.52 -14.37 18.70
CA GLY A 101 4.91 -13.53 17.68
C GLY A 101 3.39 -13.57 17.74
N VAL A 102 2.78 -12.57 17.11
CA VAL A 102 1.34 -12.46 16.88
C VAL A 102 1.04 -12.90 15.44
N PHE A 103 0.15 -13.86 15.30
CA PHE A 103 -0.21 -14.49 14.02
C PHE A 103 -1.72 -14.46 13.81
N SER A 104 -2.16 -14.68 12.57
CA SER A 104 -3.59 -14.63 12.20
C SER A 104 -4.28 -13.35 12.68
N ASN A 105 -3.63 -12.18 12.53
CA ASN A 105 -4.15 -10.88 12.96
C ASN A 105 -4.60 -10.85 14.44
N GLY A 106 -3.85 -11.49 15.34
CA GLY A 106 -4.12 -11.45 16.78
C GLY A 106 -4.77 -12.70 17.35
N ALA A 107 -5.39 -13.52 16.50
CA ALA A 107 -6.05 -14.75 16.95
C ALA A 107 -5.08 -15.78 17.54
N LEU A 108 -3.79 -15.71 17.20
CA LEU A 108 -2.74 -16.62 17.67
C LEU A 108 -1.56 -15.84 18.26
N VAL A 109 -1.08 -16.24 19.43
CA VAL A 109 0.20 -15.78 20.01
C VAL A 109 1.02 -17.01 20.38
N LEU A 110 2.19 -17.17 19.76
CA LEU A 110 2.98 -18.40 19.89
C LEU A 110 4.48 -18.16 19.69
N LYS A 111 5.29 -19.14 20.10
CA LYS A 111 6.73 -19.22 19.83
C LYS A 111 7.13 -20.66 19.51
N GLY A 112 7.42 -20.95 18.24
CA GLY A 112 7.60 -22.33 17.80
C GLY A 112 6.31 -23.11 18.07
N ASP A 113 6.41 -24.24 18.75
CA ASP A 113 5.25 -25.08 19.11
C ASP A 113 4.53 -24.60 20.39
N GLU A 114 5.09 -23.62 21.12
CA GLU A 114 4.50 -23.10 22.35
C GLU A 114 3.40 -22.08 22.03
N VAL A 115 2.16 -22.39 22.38
CA VAL A 115 0.99 -21.52 22.18
C VAL A 115 0.66 -20.80 23.48
N PHE A 116 0.77 -19.47 23.47
CA PHE A 116 0.38 -18.61 24.60
C PHE A 116 -1.08 -18.18 24.53
N HIS A 117 -1.62 -18.02 23.32
CA HIS A 117 -3.02 -17.67 23.07
C HIS A 117 -3.47 -18.27 21.74
N ALA A 118 -4.67 -18.83 21.73
CA ALA A 118 -5.36 -19.24 20.51
C ALA A 118 -6.86 -18.98 20.66
N SER A 119 -7.39 -18.14 19.79
CA SER A 119 -8.80 -17.75 19.76
C SER A 119 -9.50 -18.49 18.62
N VAL A 120 -10.72 -18.96 18.87
CA VAL A 120 -11.51 -19.75 17.91
C VAL A 120 -12.82 -19.04 17.62
N LEU A 121 -13.28 -19.14 16.37
CA LEU A 121 -14.57 -18.63 15.96
C LEU A 121 -15.68 -19.45 16.63
N PRO A 122 -16.75 -18.82 17.15
CA PRO A 122 -17.92 -19.52 17.65
C PRO A 122 -18.50 -20.46 16.58
N ALA A 123 -19.01 -21.62 16.99
CA ALA A 123 -19.57 -22.61 16.06
C ALA A 123 -20.72 -22.02 15.21
N GLU A 124 -21.52 -21.11 15.77
CA GLU A 124 -22.57 -20.35 15.07
C GLU A 124 -22.00 -19.44 13.97
N THR A 125 -20.84 -18.82 14.21
CA THR A 125 -20.13 -18.00 13.24
C THR A 125 -19.59 -18.86 12.11
N VAL A 126 -18.96 -19.99 12.45
CA VAL A 126 -18.49 -20.97 11.46
C VAL A 126 -19.65 -21.46 10.61
N ALA A 127 -20.78 -21.83 11.22
CA ALA A 127 -21.99 -22.23 10.51
C ALA A 127 -22.51 -21.12 9.59
N THR A 128 -22.57 -19.87 10.04
CA THR A 128 -23.05 -18.73 9.25
C THR A 128 -22.14 -18.42 8.06
N VAL A 129 -20.82 -18.46 8.26
CA VAL A 129 -19.84 -18.30 7.16
C VAL A 129 -19.98 -19.45 6.17
N VAL A 130 -20.16 -20.68 6.67
CA VAL A 130 -20.39 -21.85 5.85
C VAL A 130 -21.71 -21.76 5.08
N GLU A 131 -22.81 -21.29 5.67
CA GLU A 131 -24.07 -21.04 4.98
C GLU A 131 -23.91 -20.07 3.81
N CYS A 132 -23.07 -19.05 3.97
CA CYS A 132 -22.72 -18.15 2.87
C CYS A 132 -21.92 -18.85 1.75
N LEU A 133 -21.33 -20.04 2.03
CA LEU A 133 -20.53 -20.85 1.13
C LEU A 133 -21.26 -22.10 0.59
N VAL A 134 -22.43 -22.51 1.13
CA VAL A 134 -23.08 -23.80 0.81
C VAL A 134 -23.37 -23.97 -0.68
N ASP A 135 -23.80 -22.92 -1.38
CA ASP A 135 -24.02 -22.97 -2.84
C ASP A 135 -22.77 -22.58 -3.64
N GLY A 136 -21.64 -22.35 -2.95
CA GLY A 136 -20.47 -21.68 -3.47
C GLY A 136 -20.74 -20.23 -3.90
N ARG A 137 -21.93 -19.69 -3.56
CA ARG A 137 -22.45 -18.46 -4.12
C ARG A 137 -23.00 -17.54 -3.04
N VAL A 138 -22.56 -16.28 -3.05
CA VAL A 138 -23.24 -15.17 -2.38
C VAL A 138 -24.03 -14.42 -3.45
N HIS A 139 -25.36 -14.30 -3.29
CA HIS A 139 -26.24 -13.68 -4.30
C HIS A 139 -26.12 -14.32 -5.70
N GLY A 140 -25.98 -15.64 -5.77
CA GLY A 140 -25.84 -16.35 -7.05
C GLY A 140 -24.46 -16.21 -7.71
N ARG A 141 -23.46 -15.60 -7.08
CA ARG A 141 -22.09 -15.46 -7.61
C ARG A 141 -21.03 -16.12 -6.73
N LYS A 142 -20.01 -16.72 -7.36
CA LYS A 142 -18.93 -17.48 -6.73
C LYS A 142 -18.24 -16.69 -5.62
N ILE A 143 -17.99 -17.36 -4.51
CA ILE A 143 -17.08 -16.87 -3.47
C ILE A 143 -16.30 -18.04 -2.87
N GLY A 144 -15.08 -17.78 -2.45
CA GLY A 144 -14.24 -18.75 -1.76
C GLY A 144 -13.91 -18.29 -0.36
N ALA A 145 -13.51 -19.25 0.47
CA ALA A 145 -12.99 -19.00 1.81
C ALA A 145 -11.74 -19.83 2.07
N LEU A 146 -10.81 -19.26 2.80
CA LEU A 146 -9.64 -19.93 3.32
C LEU A 146 -9.77 -19.98 4.84
N ALA A 147 -9.97 -21.17 5.40
CA ALA A 147 -10.03 -21.38 6.84
C ALA A 147 -8.62 -21.63 7.40
N VAL A 148 -8.30 -21.01 8.53
CA VAL A 148 -7.16 -21.40 9.37
C VAL A 148 -7.67 -22.34 10.44
N VAL A 149 -7.17 -23.58 10.46
CA VAL A 149 -7.64 -24.62 11.38
C VAL A 149 -6.49 -25.24 12.15
N ALA A 150 -6.79 -25.71 13.37
CA ALA A 150 -5.86 -26.52 14.15
C ALA A 150 -5.75 -27.96 13.58
N ALA A 151 -4.51 -28.42 13.40
CA ALA A 151 -4.14 -29.75 12.94
C ALA A 151 -2.84 -30.20 13.66
N ASP A 152 -1.87 -30.77 12.96
CA ASP A 152 -0.48 -30.95 13.44
C ASP A 152 0.25 -29.59 13.39
N GLY A 153 -0.24 -28.62 14.18
CA GLY A 153 0.06 -27.19 14.05
C GLY A 153 -1.14 -26.42 13.49
N PHE A 154 -0.89 -25.46 12.59
CA PHE A 154 -1.93 -24.71 11.90
C PHE A 154 -1.81 -24.92 10.40
N GLU A 155 -2.94 -25.12 9.72
CA GLU A 155 -2.97 -25.25 8.26
C GLU A 155 -4.02 -24.33 7.65
N TYR A 156 -3.81 -24.00 6.37
CA TYR A 156 -4.83 -23.40 5.54
C TYR A 156 -5.70 -24.49 4.89
N SER A 157 -7.01 -24.34 4.99
CA SER A 157 -7.98 -25.18 4.28
C SER A 157 -8.82 -24.31 3.35
N GLU A 158 -8.70 -24.53 2.04
CA GLU A 158 -9.44 -23.74 1.05
C GLU A 158 -10.80 -24.40 0.76
N LEU A 159 -11.88 -23.63 0.96
CA LEU A 159 -13.23 -23.96 0.54
C LEU A 159 -13.59 -23.08 -0.67
N ALA A 160 -13.76 -23.69 -1.83
CA ALA A 160 -14.05 -23.00 -3.08
C ALA A 160 -14.96 -23.82 -4.00
N PRO A 161 -15.84 -23.18 -4.80
CA PRO A 161 -16.91 -23.87 -5.53
C PRO A 161 -16.45 -24.97 -6.48
N GLU A 162 -15.24 -24.83 -7.04
CA GLU A 162 -14.72 -25.64 -8.15
C GLU A 162 -13.32 -26.22 -7.85
N GLY A 163 -12.98 -26.38 -6.56
CA GLY A 163 -11.67 -26.89 -6.14
C GLY A 163 -10.57 -25.81 -6.12
N PRO A 164 -9.29 -26.18 -6.28
CA PRO A 164 -8.15 -25.28 -6.04
C PRO A 164 -8.15 -24.01 -6.90
N THR A 165 -8.14 -22.84 -6.27
CA THR A 165 -8.17 -21.55 -6.98
C THR A 165 -6.78 -20.90 -7.07
N TRP A 166 -6.75 -19.61 -7.41
CA TRP A 166 -5.53 -18.82 -7.38
C TRP A 166 -4.95 -18.69 -5.96
N VAL A 167 -5.78 -18.84 -4.92
CA VAL A 167 -5.36 -18.80 -3.52
C VAL A 167 -4.49 -20.01 -3.18
N THR A 168 -4.93 -21.23 -3.46
CA THR A 168 -4.10 -22.44 -3.33
C THR A 168 -2.77 -22.27 -4.05
N ARG A 169 -2.78 -21.78 -5.31
CA ARG A 169 -1.56 -21.57 -6.09
C ARG A 169 -0.64 -20.52 -5.48
N LEU A 170 -1.19 -19.46 -4.88
CA LEU A 170 -0.42 -18.42 -4.21
C LEU A 170 0.25 -18.96 -2.96
N ILE A 171 -0.49 -19.68 -2.12
CA ILE A 171 -0.01 -20.26 -0.85
C ILE A 171 1.06 -21.33 -1.12
N GLN A 172 0.82 -22.21 -2.09
CA GLN A 172 1.81 -23.21 -2.52
C GLN A 172 3.08 -22.57 -3.08
N ARG A 173 2.97 -21.47 -3.85
CA ARG A 173 4.14 -20.70 -4.32
C ARG A 173 4.91 -20.04 -3.18
N ALA A 174 4.23 -19.69 -2.10
CA ALA A 174 4.87 -19.22 -0.86
C ALA A 174 5.52 -20.36 -0.05
N GLY A 175 5.33 -21.62 -0.47
CA GLY A 175 5.86 -22.80 0.21
C GLY A 175 5.00 -23.27 1.39
N GLU A 176 3.81 -22.71 1.57
CA GLU A 176 2.96 -22.94 2.72
C GLU A 176 2.00 -24.13 2.51
N PRO A 177 1.66 -24.88 3.57
CA PRO A 177 0.71 -25.98 3.48
C PRO A 177 -0.72 -25.46 3.28
N VAL A 178 -1.40 -25.99 2.26
CA VAL A 178 -2.82 -25.71 2.01
C VAL A 178 -3.54 -26.96 1.53
N THR A 179 -4.68 -27.25 2.14
CA THR A 179 -5.52 -28.39 1.81
C THR A 179 -6.79 -27.91 1.09
N PRO A 180 -6.97 -28.18 -0.22
CA PRO A 180 -8.20 -27.84 -0.94
C PRO A 180 -9.34 -28.79 -0.54
N ARG A 181 -10.49 -28.24 -0.19
CA ARG A 181 -11.65 -28.98 0.36
C ARG A 181 -12.92 -28.90 -0.50
N GLY A 182 -12.97 -28.04 -1.53
CA GLY A 182 -14.15 -27.85 -2.38
C GLY A 182 -15.21 -26.90 -1.78
N SER A 183 -16.44 -26.91 -2.29
CA SER A 183 -17.47 -25.88 -2.01
C SER A 183 -17.94 -25.87 -0.54
N TRP A 184 -18.40 -27.02 -0.05
CA TRP A 184 -18.79 -27.24 1.33
C TRP A 184 -18.17 -28.52 1.85
N ASN A 185 -17.67 -28.47 3.08
CA ASN A 185 -17.17 -29.67 3.73
C ASN A 185 -17.60 -29.69 5.21
N PRO A 186 -18.50 -30.61 5.61
CA PRO A 186 -19.06 -30.66 6.97
C PRO A 186 -18.03 -30.90 8.07
N TRP A 187 -16.84 -31.41 7.72
CA TRP A 187 -15.75 -31.59 8.68
C TRP A 187 -15.37 -30.29 9.41
N LEU A 188 -15.56 -29.13 8.77
CA LEU A 188 -15.14 -27.83 9.30
C LEU A 188 -15.94 -27.44 10.56
N LEU A 189 -17.18 -27.91 10.66
CA LEU A 189 -18.05 -27.71 11.84
C LEU A 189 -17.55 -28.44 13.09
N GLN A 190 -16.62 -29.39 12.93
CA GLN A 190 -16.01 -30.17 14.01
C GLN A 190 -14.57 -29.76 14.28
N ARG A 191 -14.14 -28.60 13.76
CA ARG A 191 -12.76 -28.10 13.89
C ARG A 191 -12.72 -26.77 14.61
N GLU A 192 -11.60 -26.54 15.27
CA GLU A 192 -11.24 -25.23 15.78
C GLU A 192 -10.77 -24.36 14.61
N VAL A 193 -11.62 -23.40 14.23
CA VAL A 193 -11.33 -22.43 13.17
C VAL A 193 -10.89 -21.13 13.81
N HIS A 194 -9.68 -20.69 13.53
CA HIS A 194 -9.10 -19.47 14.11
C HIS A 194 -9.37 -18.23 13.27
N LYS A 195 -9.62 -18.41 11.97
CA LYS A 195 -9.84 -17.31 11.02
C LYS A 195 -10.45 -17.83 9.72
N PHE A 196 -11.24 -16.99 9.06
CA PHE A 196 -11.50 -17.13 7.63
C PHE A 196 -10.90 -15.96 6.84
N VAL A 197 -10.39 -16.25 5.65
CA VAL A 197 -10.15 -15.25 4.61
C VAL A 197 -11.15 -15.51 3.50
N MET A 198 -12.18 -14.68 3.39
CA MET A 198 -13.08 -14.72 2.25
C MET A 198 -12.37 -14.08 1.06
N PHE A 199 -12.41 -14.71 -0.10
CA PHE A 199 -11.74 -14.21 -1.28
C PHE A 199 -12.61 -14.30 -2.52
N THR A 200 -12.30 -13.44 -3.48
CA THR A 200 -12.97 -13.37 -4.78
C THR A 200 -11.95 -13.29 -5.93
N ALA A 201 -12.43 -13.48 -7.16
CA ALA A 201 -11.70 -13.18 -8.37
C ALA A 201 -12.36 -11.97 -9.04
N PRO A 202 -11.94 -10.72 -8.74
CA PRO A 202 -12.65 -9.52 -9.18
C PRO A 202 -12.65 -9.32 -10.71
N ASP A 203 -11.76 -10.03 -11.42
CA ASP A 203 -11.68 -10.03 -12.88
C ASP A 203 -12.67 -11.00 -13.56
N ASP A 204 -13.32 -11.84 -12.78
CA ASP A 204 -14.26 -12.85 -13.26
C ASP A 204 -15.67 -12.50 -12.73
N PRO A 205 -16.60 -12.07 -13.60
CA PRO A 205 -17.93 -11.67 -13.18
C PRO A 205 -18.80 -12.82 -12.66
N SER A 206 -18.35 -14.07 -12.80
CA SER A 206 -18.99 -15.18 -12.09
C SER A 206 -18.75 -15.11 -10.59
N TRP A 207 -17.81 -14.30 -10.09
CA TRP A 207 -17.51 -14.11 -8.68
C TRP A 207 -18.16 -12.85 -8.08
N ALA A 208 -18.47 -12.92 -6.79
CA ALA A 208 -19.06 -11.82 -6.04
C ALA A 208 -18.02 -10.70 -5.82
N ALA A 209 -18.43 -9.44 -5.94
CA ALA A 209 -17.56 -8.32 -5.59
C ALA A 209 -17.45 -8.19 -4.07
N MET A 210 -16.23 -7.98 -3.54
CA MET A 210 -16.01 -7.91 -2.09
C MET A 210 -16.79 -6.76 -1.43
N ASP A 211 -16.96 -5.63 -2.13
CA ASP A 211 -17.77 -4.48 -1.69
C ASP A 211 -19.25 -4.83 -1.44
N GLN A 212 -19.76 -5.91 -2.06
CA GLN A 212 -21.11 -6.41 -1.82
C GLN A 212 -21.15 -7.42 -0.69
N VAL A 213 -20.09 -8.20 -0.52
CA VAL A 213 -19.98 -9.29 0.46
C VAL A 213 -19.71 -8.76 1.86
N VAL A 214 -18.77 -7.82 2.01
CA VAL A 214 -18.33 -7.30 3.31
C VAL A 214 -19.48 -6.69 4.12
N PRO A 215 -20.37 -5.84 3.56
CA PRO A 215 -21.52 -5.31 4.30
C PRO A 215 -22.46 -6.40 4.82
N LEU A 216 -22.74 -7.43 4.02
CA LEU A 216 -23.59 -8.56 4.40
C LEU A 216 -22.98 -9.36 5.55
N LEU A 217 -21.66 -9.64 5.47
CA LEU A 217 -20.94 -10.35 6.52
C LEU A 217 -20.91 -9.53 7.81
N ARG A 218 -20.69 -8.22 7.72
CA ARG A 218 -20.73 -7.32 8.89
C ARG A 218 -22.10 -7.31 9.55
N GLU A 219 -23.18 -7.30 8.77
CA GLU A 219 -24.54 -7.36 9.29
C GLU A 219 -24.83 -8.70 9.98
N LYS A 220 -24.53 -9.82 9.28
CA LYS A 220 -24.79 -11.18 9.79
C LYS A 220 -23.92 -11.57 10.98
N LEU A 221 -22.69 -11.07 11.06
CA LEU A 221 -21.69 -11.45 12.05
C LEU A 221 -21.41 -10.37 13.10
N ALA A 222 -22.22 -9.31 13.15
CA ALA A 222 -21.97 -8.11 13.95
C ALA A 222 -21.63 -8.40 15.43
N THR A 223 -22.21 -9.44 16.02
CA THR A 223 -22.02 -9.81 17.43
C THR A 223 -21.10 -11.01 17.64
N SER A 224 -20.72 -11.72 16.56
CA SER A 224 -20.11 -13.05 16.64
C SER A 224 -18.78 -13.17 15.87
N ALA A 225 -18.33 -12.11 15.19
CA ALA A 225 -17.02 -12.01 14.58
C ALA A 225 -16.53 -10.57 14.41
N THR A 226 -15.22 -10.40 14.25
CA THR A 226 -14.62 -9.17 13.72
C THR A 226 -14.40 -9.34 12.20
N VAL A 227 -15.00 -8.46 11.39
CA VAL A 227 -14.84 -8.49 9.91
C VAL A 227 -13.92 -7.35 9.46
N LEU A 228 -12.70 -7.73 9.08
CA LEU A 228 -11.67 -6.83 8.58
C LEU A 228 -11.73 -6.77 7.05
N ASP A 229 -11.86 -5.55 6.52
CA ASP A 229 -11.85 -5.31 5.07
C ASP A 229 -10.40 -5.14 4.59
N CYS A 230 -9.97 -6.03 3.71
CA CYS A 230 -8.62 -6.05 3.14
C CYS A 230 -8.61 -5.66 1.66
N GLY A 231 -9.69 -5.03 1.18
CA GLY A 231 -9.82 -4.48 -0.17
C GLY A 231 -10.54 -5.40 -1.16
N ALA A 232 -10.45 -5.06 -2.45
CA ALA A 232 -11.33 -5.60 -3.50
C ALA A 232 -11.25 -7.13 -3.72
N LYS A 233 -10.21 -7.81 -3.23
CA LYS A 233 -9.97 -9.24 -3.46
C LYS A 233 -10.31 -10.13 -2.27
N GLN A 234 -10.27 -9.60 -1.05
CA GLN A 234 -10.41 -10.43 0.14
C GLN A 234 -10.88 -9.64 1.36
N CYS A 235 -11.52 -10.32 2.30
CA CYS A 235 -11.77 -9.83 3.65
C CYS A 235 -11.48 -10.94 4.66
N GLU A 236 -11.18 -10.56 5.89
CA GLU A 236 -10.87 -11.52 6.96
C GLU A 236 -11.97 -11.52 8.03
N ILE A 237 -12.30 -12.71 8.52
CA ILE A 237 -13.25 -12.94 9.60
C ILE A 237 -12.48 -13.56 10.76
N LEU A 238 -12.41 -12.81 11.84
CA LEU A 238 -11.66 -13.13 13.05
C LEU A 238 -12.63 -13.34 14.22
N PRO A 239 -12.22 -14.05 15.28
CA PRO A 239 -13.04 -14.14 16.49
C PRO A 239 -13.36 -12.75 17.07
N PRO A 240 -14.48 -12.60 17.80
CA PRO A 240 -14.91 -11.31 18.32
C PRO A 240 -13.80 -10.58 19.10
N GLY A 241 -13.50 -9.35 18.71
CA GLY A 241 -12.48 -8.52 19.37
C GLY A 241 -11.02 -8.86 19.03
N GLU A 242 -10.77 -9.87 18.20
CA GLU A 242 -9.41 -10.18 17.74
C GLU A 242 -8.95 -9.21 16.64
N ASN A 243 -7.77 -8.63 16.84
CA ASN A 243 -7.02 -7.81 15.87
C ASN A 243 -5.53 -7.79 16.29
N LYS A 244 -4.65 -7.22 15.45
CA LYS A 244 -3.21 -7.16 15.79
C LYS A 244 -2.96 -6.42 17.11
N GLY A 245 -3.71 -5.37 17.43
CA GLY A 245 -3.61 -4.63 18.70
C GLY A 245 -3.88 -5.53 19.91
N THR A 246 -5.02 -6.23 19.94
CA THR A 246 -5.35 -7.14 21.04
C THR A 246 -4.39 -8.34 21.11
N GLY A 247 -3.88 -8.81 19.97
CA GLY A 247 -2.78 -9.76 19.92
C GLY A 247 -1.49 -9.23 20.55
N VAL A 248 -1.09 -8.00 20.24
CA VAL A 248 0.10 -7.35 20.79
C VAL A 248 -0.03 -7.07 22.28
N GLN A 249 -1.20 -6.65 22.75
CA GLN A 249 -1.47 -6.49 24.18
C GLN A 249 -1.22 -7.81 24.95
N ARG A 250 -1.69 -8.93 24.42
CA ARG A 250 -1.45 -10.26 25.01
C ARG A 250 0.01 -10.66 24.93
N LEU A 251 0.67 -10.42 23.79
CA LEU A 251 2.10 -10.66 23.63
C LEU A 251 2.92 -9.87 24.67
N LEU A 252 2.63 -8.59 24.85
CA LEU A 252 3.30 -7.72 25.82
C LEU A 252 3.09 -8.23 27.26
N SER A 253 1.88 -8.70 27.57
CA SER A 253 1.58 -9.36 28.85
C SER A 253 2.42 -10.62 29.07
N VAL A 254 2.59 -11.46 28.03
CA VAL A 254 3.49 -12.64 28.07
C VAL A 254 4.95 -12.24 28.29
N LEU A 255 5.38 -11.13 27.70
CA LEU A 255 6.74 -10.60 27.85
C LEU A 255 6.96 -9.85 29.17
N GLY A 256 5.90 -9.49 29.90
CA GLY A 256 5.98 -8.66 31.10
C GLY A 256 6.45 -7.23 30.80
N ILE A 257 6.05 -6.69 29.64
CA ILE A 257 6.42 -5.35 29.16
C ILE A 257 5.13 -4.52 29.03
N ASP A 258 5.17 -3.28 29.48
CA ASP A 258 4.03 -2.37 29.37
C ASP A 258 3.90 -1.79 27.95
N GLU A 259 2.68 -1.44 27.52
CA GLU A 259 2.45 -0.80 26.22
C GLU A 259 3.23 0.51 26.07
N SER A 260 3.44 1.24 27.18
CA SER A 260 4.26 2.46 27.23
C SER A 260 5.77 2.22 27.02
N GLU A 261 6.20 0.96 27.07
CA GLU A 261 7.58 0.53 26.81
C GLU A 261 7.69 -0.16 25.44
N ALA A 262 6.68 -0.10 24.57
CA ALA A 262 6.65 -0.80 23.29
C ALA A 262 6.66 0.15 22.09
N MET A 263 7.22 -0.33 20.98
CA MET A 263 7.18 0.27 19.66
C MET A 263 6.56 -0.72 18.67
N ALA A 264 5.76 -0.22 17.73
CA ALA A 264 5.14 -1.02 16.69
C ALA A 264 5.35 -0.40 15.31
N CYS A 265 5.60 -1.23 14.30
CA CYS A 265 5.76 -0.84 12.90
C CYS A 265 4.71 -1.53 12.02
N GLY A 266 4.09 -0.79 11.09
CA GLY A 266 3.07 -1.31 10.17
C GLY A 266 2.82 -0.42 8.95
N ASP A 267 2.01 -0.90 8.01
CA ASP A 267 1.72 -0.21 6.75
C ASP A 267 0.24 -0.26 6.35
N ALA A 268 -0.55 -1.18 6.89
CA ALA A 268 -1.90 -1.45 6.43
C ALA A 268 -2.98 -1.21 7.50
N VAL A 269 -4.25 -1.31 7.07
CA VAL A 269 -5.43 -1.05 7.92
C VAL A 269 -5.45 -1.94 9.16
N ASN A 270 -4.96 -3.18 9.05
CA ASN A 270 -4.89 -4.15 10.15
C ASN A 270 -3.77 -3.86 11.17
N ASP A 271 -2.92 -2.87 10.92
CA ASP A 271 -1.88 -2.43 11.86
C ASP A 271 -2.37 -1.29 12.76
N VAL A 272 -3.46 -0.61 12.40
CA VAL A 272 -3.93 0.63 13.03
C VAL A 272 -4.11 0.48 14.54
N GLU A 273 -4.73 -0.61 14.99
CA GLU A 273 -4.97 -0.86 16.41
C GLU A 273 -3.66 -1.10 17.17
N MET A 274 -2.70 -1.79 16.56
CA MET A 274 -1.38 -2.04 17.14
C MET A 274 -0.56 -0.74 17.22
N LEU A 275 -0.61 0.09 16.17
CA LEU A 275 0.13 1.36 16.12
C LEU A 275 -0.35 2.35 17.18
N LYS A 276 -1.66 2.38 17.47
CA LYS A 276 -2.26 3.24 18.50
C LYS A 276 -2.05 2.75 19.93
N LEU A 277 -1.81 1.46 20.10
CA LEU A 277 -1.72 0.82 21.42
C LEU A 277 -0.43 1.17 22.15
N VAL A 278 0.68 1.17 21.41
CA VAL A 278 2.03 1.23 21.97
C VAL A 278 2.51 2.68 22.16
N ALA A 279 3.55 2.88 22.97
CA ALA A 279 4.17 4.19 23.16
C ALA A 279 4.70 4.83 21.87
N LYS A 280 5.10 4.00 20.90
CA LYS A 280 5.59 4.50 19.61
C LYS A 280 5.08 3.70 18.42
N GLY A 281 4.05 4.22 17.75
CA GLY A 281 3.58 3.73 16.46
C GLY A 281 4.38 4.31 15.30
N VAL A 282 4.84 3.47 14.39
CA VAL A 282 5.58 3.84 13.18
C VAL A 282 4.88 3.29 11.94
N ALA A 283 4.49 4.18 11.03
CA ALA A 283 3.89 3.78 9.75
C ALA A 283 4.89 3.91 8.58
N MET A 284 4.84 2.96 7.65
CA MET A 284 5.65 3.01 6.43
C MET A 284 5.17 4.13 5.48
N GLY A 285 6.12 4.74 4.75
CA GLY A 285 5.83 5.88 3.88
C GLY A 285 4.97 5.55 2.68
N ASP A 286 5.01 4.30 2.21
CA ASP A 286 4.13 3.75 1.18
C ASP A 286 2.90 3.02 1.76
N GLY A 287 2.75 3.01 3.08
CA GLY A 287 1.59 2.45 3.76
C GLY A 287 0.31 3.23 3.50
N THR A 288 -0.83 2.62 3.85
CA THR A 288 -2.15 3.23 3.73
C THR A 288 -2.27 4.53 4.51
N SER A 289 -3.02 5.49 3.99
CA SER A 289 -3.24 6.79 4.65
C SER A 289 -3.85 6.65 6.05
N ILE A 290 -4.66 5.60 6.27
CA ILE A 290 -5.26 5.29 7.58
C ILE A 290 -4.17 4.82 8.57
N ALA A 291 -3.23 3.98 8.15
CA ALA A 291 -2.11 3.54 8.99
C ALA A 291 -1.18 4.72 9.32
N GLN A 292 -0.87 5.57 8.33
CA GLN A 292 -0.06 6.77 8.53
C GLN A 292 -0.69 7.75 9.52
N ALA A 293 -2.00 7.95 9.46
CA ALA A 293 -2.73 8.81 10.39
C ALA A 293 -2.84 8.22 11.81
N ALA A 294 -2.65 6.90 11.97
CA ALA A 294 -2.71 6.21 13.25
C ALA A 294 -1.37 6.18 13.99
N ALA A 295 -0.24 6.40 13.29
CA ALA A 295 1.10 6.32 13.84
C ALA A 295 1.61 7.68 14.36
N ASP A 296 2.56 7.64 15.29
CA ASP A 296 3.25 8.83 15.80
C ASP A 296 4.31 9.35 14.83
N VAL A 297 4.85 8.47 13.99
CA VAL A 297 5.91 8.76 13.02
C VAL A 297 5.61 8.03 11.72
N VAL A 298 5.72 8.74 10.60
CA VAL A 298 5.75 8.15 9.26
C VAL A 298 7.21 8.11 8.80
N VAL A 299 7.70 6.94 8.44
CA VAL A 299 9.05 6.74 7.90
C VAL A 299 9.01 6.63 6.39
N ALA A 300 10.17 6.55 5.74
CA ALA A 300 10.22 6.42 4.29
C ALA A 300 9.65 5.08 3.78
N ALA A 301 9.34 5.04 2.49
CA ALA A 301 8.88 3.83 1.81
C ALA A 301 9.93 2.71 1.85
N HIS A 302 9.50 1.45 1.71
CA HIS A 302 10.37 0.26 1.75
C HIS A 302 11.40 0.13 0.60
N THR A 303 11.58 1.15 -0.24
CA THR A 303 12.53 1.15 -1.37
C THR A 303 13.43 2.39 -1.33
N GLU A 304 14.46 2.38 -0.48
CA GLU A 304 15.40 3.50 -0.37
C GLU A 304 16.84 3.11 -0.71
N ASP A 305 17.17 3.10 -2.00
CA ASP A 305 18.58 3.25 -2.42
C ASP A 305 18.93 4.74 -2.68
N GLY A 306 17.98 5.59 -3.07
CA GLY A 306 18.25 7.01 -3.42
C GLY A 306 18.62 7.93 -2.24
N VAL A 307 17.91 7.82 -1.11
CA VAL A 307 18.21 8.63 0.10
C VAL A 307 19.53 8.17 0.75
N ALA A 308 19.79 6.86 0.74
CA ALA A 308 21.03 6.30 1.25
C ALA A 308 22.25 6.77 0.43
N GLU A 309 22.13 6.84 -0.90
CA GLU A 309 23.16 7.39 -1.79
C GLU A 309 23.40 8.89 -1.56
N ALA A 310 22.33 9.68 -1.40
CA ALA A 310 22.45 11.11 -1.11
C ALA A 310 23.14 11.38 0.24
N ILE A 311 22.79 10.61 1.29
CA ILE A 311 23.42 10.72 2.60
C ILE A 311 24.87 10.21 2.56
N ALA A 312 25.17 9.15 1.81
CA ALA A 312 26.53 8.66 1.64
C ALA A 312 27.43 9.68 0.92
N LEU A 313 26.91 10.34 -0.12
CA LEU A 313 27.60 11.44 -0.81
C LEU A 313 27.85 12.62 0.14
N MET A 314 26.84 13.00 0.93
CA MET A 314 26.96 14.03 1.95
C MET A 314 28.06 13.70 2.97
N ALA A 315 28.08 12.48 3.50
CA ALA A 315 29.09 12.01 4.44
C ALA A 315 30.50 12.01 3.83
N MET A 316 30.63 11.63 2.55
CA MET A 316 31.91 11.64 1.83
C MET A 316 32.47 13.05 1.63
N ILE A 317 31.61 14.02 1.28
CA ILE A 317 32.00 15.42 1.13
C ILE A 317 32.42 16.00 2.49
N MET A 318 31.64 15.76 3.56
CA MET A 318 32.01 16.19 4.91
C MET A 318 33.35 15.59 5.36
N PHE A 319 33.59 14.31 5.06
CA PHE A 319 34.84 13.64 5.39
C PHE A 319 36.04 14.27 4.65
N LEU A 320 35.93 14.58 3.36
CA LEU A 320 36.99 15.23 2.59
C LEU A 320 37.39 16.59 3.16
N PHE A 321 36.41 17.45 3.48
CA PHE A 321 36.67 18.75 4.09
C PHE A 321 37.21 18.61 5.52
N ALA A 322 36.70 17.67 6.31
CA ALA A 322 37.17 17.41 7.66
C ALA A 322 38.64 16.97 7.67
N VAL A 323 39.05 16.09 6.76
CA VAL A 323 40.45 15.66 6.64
C VAL A 323 41.36 16.85 6.31
N ALA A 324 41.01 17.65 5.29
CA ALA A 324 41.83 18.79 4.87
C ALA A 324 42.00 19.85 5.98
N ILE A 325 40.93 20.16 6.71
CA ILE A 325 40.95 21.16 7.80
C ILE A 325 41.68 20.61 9.04
N THR A 326 41.46 19.34 9.40
CA THR A 326 42.13 18.71 10.55
C THR A 326 43.63 18.56 10.31
N GLU A 327 44.04 18.20 9.08
CA GLU A 327 45.45 18.11 8.69
C GLU A 327 46.14 19.47 8.81
N ALA A 328 45.52 20.52 8.25
CA ALA A 328 46.03 21.88 8.34
C ALA A 328 46.17 22.35 9.80
N THR A 329 45.16 22.07 10.62
CA THR A 329 45.15 22.38 12.06
C THR A 329 46.27 21.65 12.78
N THR A 330 46.47 20.37 12.48
CA THR A 330 47.52 19.54 13.10
C THR A 330 48.91 20.07 12.76
N VAL A 331 49.15 20.39 11.48
CA VAL A 331 50.44 20.94 11.02
C VAL A 331 50.75 22.28 11.69
N TYR A 332 49.76 23.17 11.79
CA TYR A 332 49.90 24.47 12.43
C TYR A 332 50.24 24.35 13.93
N VAL A 333 49.52 23.51 14.66
CA VAL A 333 49.73 23.28 16.11
C VAL A 333 51.10 22.67 16.39
N VAL A 334 51.57 21.74 15.54
CA VAL A 334 52.90 21.14 15.67
C VAL A 334 54.02 22.16 15.41
N HIS A 335 53.84 23.08 14.45
CA HIS A 335 54.87 24.07 14.10
C HIS A 335 54.96 25.26 15.07
N GLN A 336 53.86 25.70 15.68
CA GLN A 336 53.89 26.83 16.64
C GLN A 336 54.29 26.40 18.08
N GLY A 337 54.30 25.10 18.36
CA GLY A 337 54.48 24.58 19.72
C GLY A 337 53.21 24.79 20.57
N THR A 338 53.06 24.01 21.64
CA THR A 338 51.90 24.03 22.56
C THR A 338 51.90 25.28 23.47
N GLY A 339 52.05 26.47 22.89
CA GLY A 339 51.88 27.73 23.59
C GLY A 339 50.40 28.03 23.78
N ASP A 340 50.00 28.23 25.03
CA ASP A 340 48.63 28.54 25.49
C ASP A 340 48.21 29.96 25.05
N THR A 341 48.07 30.15 23.74
CA THR A 341 47.47 31.35 23.14
C THR A 341 45.97 31.06 22.95
N GLY A 342 45.09 32.00 23.31
CA GLY A 342 43.63 31.80 23.24
C GLY A 342 43.10 31.44 21.84
N ASP A 343 43.94 31.59 20.81
CA ASP A 343 43.63 31.32 19.41
C ASP A 343 43.87 29.85 19.02
N THR A 344 44.89 29.17 19.58
CA THR A 344 45.06 27.71 19.40
C THR A 344 43.98 26.91 20.12
N THR A 345 43.43 27.42 21.22
CA THR A 345 42.32 26.79 21.94
C THR A 345 41.05 26.69 21.09
N LYS A 346 40.73 27.72 20.29
CA LYS A 346 39.56 27.72 19.40
C LYS A 346 39.73 26.73 18.24
N LEU A 347 40.91 26.70 17.63
CA LEU A 347 41.27 25.73 16.61
C LEU A 347 41.12 24.29 17.13
N MET A 348 41.65 24.02 18.31
CA MET A 348 41.56 22.69 18.93
C MET A 348 40.13 22.32 19.36
N ARG A 349 39.27 23.30 19.64
CA ARG A 349 37.87 23.05 19.98
C ARG A 349 37.05 22.53 18.79
N TYR A 350 37.23 23.11 17.61
CA TYR A 350 36.40 22.82 16.44
C TYR A 350 37.05 21.84 15.45
N TRP A 351 38.38 21.81 15.38
CA TRP A 351 39.14 21.23 14.27
C TRP A 351 40.25 20.26 14.68
N SER A 352 40.26 19.79 15.94
CA SER A 352 41.32 18.93 16.49
C SER A 352 41.30 17.48 16.03
N SER A 353 40.17 16.97 15.54
CA SER A 353 40.04 15.58 15.11
C SER A 353 39.12 15.48 13.89
N ILE A 354 39.29 14.44 13.08
CA ILE A 354 38.46 14.25 11.87
C ILE A 354 36.98 14.17 12.25
N LEU A 355 36.62 13.40 13.29
CA LEU A 355 35.24 13.29 13.76
C LEU A 355 34.73 14.61 14.34
N GLY A 356 35.55 15.34 15.11
CA GLY A 356 35.19 16.66 15.63
C GLY A 356 34.96 17.68 14.51
N SER A 357 35.82 17.69 13.49
CA SER A 357 35.69 18.52 12.30
C SER A 357 34.44 18.16 11.49
N MET A 358 34.15 16.88 11.29
CA MET A 358 32.89 16.43 10.65
C MET A 358 31.66 16.89 11.43
N TYR A 359 31.70 16.79 12.76
CA TYR A 359 30.62 17.25 13.63
C TYR A 359 30.43 18.77 13.56
N THR A 360 31.51 19.54 13.57
CA THR A 360 31.49 21.00 13.38
C THR A 360 30.93 21.38 12.01
N LEU A 361 31.33 20.69 10.94
CA LEU A 361 30.81 20.89 9.58
C LEU A 361 29.31 20.61 9.50
N LEU A 362 28.82 19.57 10.18
CA LEU A 362 27.40 19.22 10.25
C LEU A 362 26.59 20.24 11.06
N LEU A 363 27.08 20.68 12.22
CA LEU A 363 26.42 21.70 13.03
C LEU A 363 26.34 23.04 12.29
N SER A 364 27.39 23.38 11.53
CA SER A 364 27.44 24.63 10.77
C SER A 364 26.48 24.65 9.58
N THR A 365 26.17 23.50 8.98
CA THR A 365 25.19 23.39 7.87
C THR A 365 23.76 23.15 8.33
N SER A 366 23.56 22.46 9.45
CA SER A 366 22.22 22.18 10.00
C SER A 366 21.66 23.30 10.89
N GLY A 367 22.44 24.35 11.15
CA GLY A 367 22.04 25.48 12.02
C GLY A 367 22.22 25.21 13.51
N GLY A 368 22.93 24.16 13.89
CA GLY A 368 23.24 23.81 15.29
C GLY A 368 24.33 24.68 15.92
N THR A 369 25.13 25.39 15.14
CA THR A 369 26.06 26.42 15.64
C THR A 369 26.18 27.59 14.65
N ASN A 370 26.55 28.76 15.16
CA ASN A 370 26.85 29.89 14.29
C ASN A 370 28.16 29.63 13.54
N TRP A 371 28.08 29.42 12.22
CA TRP A 371 29.22 29.10 11.36
C TRP A 371 30.33 30.16 11.37
N ILE A 372 30.04 31.38 11.84
CA ILE A 372 31.06 32.43 12.05
C ILE A 372 32.10 31.98 13.10
N GLU A 373 31.70 31.27 14.15
CA GLU A 373 32.63 30.86 15.21
C GLU A 373 33.68 29.85 14.70
N PRO A 374 33.32 28.72 14.05
CA PRO A 374 34.31 27.83 13.45
C PRO A 374 35.12 28.49 12.33
N ALA A 375 34.51 29.38 11.54
CA ALA A 375 35.20 30.10 10.46
C ALA A 375 36.27 31.06 11.01
N SER A 376 35.99 31.74 12.12
CA SER A 376 36.96 32.63 12.77
C SER A 376 38.19 31.87 13.26
N ALA A 377 38.02 30.64 13.77
CA ALA A 377 39.14 29.78 14.16
C ALA A 377 40.05 29.40 12.97
N LEU A 378 39.50 29.32 11.75
CA LEU A 378 40.27 28.99 10.55
C LEU A 378 41.10 30.15 10.00
N GLN A 379 40.82 31.40 10.42
CA GLN A 379 41.56 32.58 9.96
C GLN A 379 43.03 32.54 10.39
N GLU A 380 43.31 31.90 11.53
CA GLU A 380 44.64 31.73 12.10
C GLU A 380 45.56 30.82 11.27
N LEU A 381 44.99 29.91 10.46
CA LEU A 381 45.78 29.00 9.62
C LEU A 381 46.31 29.72 8.39
N HIS A 382 45.38 30.12 7.52
CA HIS A 382 45.64 30.82 6.27
C HIS A 382 44.29 31.29 5.70
N PHE A 383 44.26 32.43 5.00
CA PHE A 383 43.03 33.01 4.46
C PHE A 383 42.24 32.08 3.51
N ILE A 384 42.90 31.05 2.96
CA ILE A 384 42.28 30.07 2.06
C ILE A 384 41.27 29.15 2.78
N TYR A 385 41.50 28.80 4.06
CA TYR A 385 40.65 27.85 4.78
C TYR A 385 39.26 28.41 5.12
N PRO A 386 39.12 29.67 5.59
CA PRO A 386 37.81 30.31 5.72
C PRO A 386 37.05 30.38 4.39
N ILE A 387 37.74 30.64 3.26
CA ILE A 387 37.12 30.67 1.94
C ILE A 387 36.60 29.28 1.55
N LEU A 388 37.41 28.22 1.74
CA LEU A 388 36.99 26.84 1.50
C LEU A 388 35.81 26.42 2.37
N PHE A 389 35.78 26.84 3.64
CA PHE A 389 34.68 26.57 4.55
C PHE A 389 33.38 27.27 4.11
N VAL A 390 33.45 28.54 3.69
CA VAL A 390 32.29 29.26 3.13
C VAL A 390 31.79 28.60 1.84
N LEU A 391 32.70 28.16 0.95
CA LEU A 391 32.33 27.43 -0.26
C LEU A 391 31.62 26.11 0.07
N TYR A 392 32.08 25.39 1.10
CA TYR A 392 31.40 24.20 1.62
C TYR A 392 29.99 24.54 2.12
N ILE A 393 29.82 25.57 2.95
CA ILE A 393 28.50 25.99 3.44
C ILE A 393 27.56 26.34 2.27
N CYS A 394 28.03 27.13 1.32
CA CYS A 394 27.25 27.49 0.13
C CYS A 394 26.83 26.25 -0.68
N PHE A 395 27.77 25.33 -0.94
CA PHE A 395 27.46 24.09 -1.66
C PHE A 395 26.44 23.22 -0.92
N MET A 396 26.61 23.07 0.40
CA MET A 396 25.74 22.24 1.22
C MET A 396 24.32 22.81 1.31
N VAL A 397 24.18 24.11 1.56
CA VAL A 397 22.89 24.78 1.72
C VAL A 397 22.17 24.95 0.38
N PHE A 398 22.85 25.43 -0.67
CA PHE A 398 22.19 25.75 -1.93
C PHE A 398 22.06 24.59 -2.92
N ALA A 399 22.97 23.62 -2.90
CA ALA A 399 22.91 22.49 -3.83
C ALA A 399 22.39 21.25 -3.13
N MET A 400 23.06 20.80 -2.07
CA MET A 400 22.82 19.47 -1.54
C MET A 400 21.49 19.37 -0.75
N PHE A 401 21.17 20.32 0.13
CA PHE A 401 19.88 20.33 0.82
C PHE A 401 18.70 20.52 -0.15
N ASN A 402 18.86 21.35 -1.19
CA ASN A 402 17.84 21.51 -2.22
C ASN A 402 17.63 20.23 -3.06
N VAL A 403 18.69 19.45 -3.30
CA VAL A 403 18.57 18.12 -3.95
C VAL A 403 17.84 17.14 -3.03
N LEU A 404 18.17 17.11 -1.73
CA LEU A 404 17.51 16.25 -0.75
C LEU A 404 16.02 16.61 -0.60
N THR A 405 15.71 17.91 -0.49
CA THR A 405 14.33 18.42 -0.44
C THR A 405 13.59 18.18 -1.75
N GLY A 406 14.25 18.37 -2.90
CA GLY A 406 13.70 18.06 -4.22
C GLY A 406 13.32 16.59 -4.37
N PHE A 407 14.18 15.68 -3.91
CA PHE A 407 13.89 14.25 -3.86
C PHE A 407 12.66 13.94 -3.01
N PHE A 408 12.55 14.49 -1.79
CA PHE A 408 11.37 14.29 -0.95
C PHE A 408 10.08 14.84 -1.57
N CYS A 409 10.15 16.00 -2.22
CA CYS A 409 9.02 16.57 -2.93
C CYS A 409 8.61 15.71 -4.14
N GLU A 410 9.57 15.27 -4.95
CA GLU A 410 9.32 14.44 -6.13
C GLU A 410 8.70 13.10 -5.75
N HIS A 411 9.18 12.45 -4.69
CA HIS A 411 8.60 11.21 -4.20
C HIS A 411 7.18 11.39 -3.65
N ALA A 412 6.93 12.48 -2.92
CA ALA A 412 5.57 12.82 -2.47
C ALA A 412 4.62 13.04 -3.67
N PHE A 413 5.10 13.63 -4.75
CA PHE A 413 4.32 13.79 -5.99
C PHE A 413 4.14 12.47 -6.76
N GLU A 414 5.15 11.61 -6.83
CA GLU A 414 5.07 10.29 -7.46
C GLU A 414 4.07 9.39 -6.75
N MET A 415 4.03 9.39 -5.42
CA MET A 415 3.02 8.65 -4.66
C MET A 415 1.59 9.15 -4.96
N ALA A 416 1.37 10.46 -4.92
CA ALA A 416 0.07 11.05 -5.24
C ALA A 416 -0.34 10.80 -6.70
N ARG A 417 0.63 10.63 -7.61
CA ARG A 417 0.39 10.31 -9.00
C ARG A 417 0.06 8.84 -9.21
N THR A 418 0.79 7.94 -8.54
CA THR A 418 0.59 6.48 -8.60
C THR A 418 -0.80 6.10 -8.10
N GLU A 419 -1.30 6.77 -7.05
CA GLU A 419 -2.67 6.60 -6.56
C GLU A 419 -3.71 6.96 -7.64
N LYS A 420 -3.53 8.10 -8.33
CA LYS A 420 -4.42 8.52 -9.43
C LYS A 420 -4.32 7.61 -10.65
N GLU A 421 -3.12 7.20 -11.03
CA GLU A 421 -2.88 6.30 -12.18
C GLU A 421 -3.48 4.91 -11.91
N SER A 422 -3.35 4.39 -10.68
CA SER A 422 -3.97 3.13 -10.25
C SER A 422 -5.50 3.21 -10.32
N LEU A 423 -6.10 4.29 -9.81
CA LEU A 423 -7.55 4.50 -9.90
C LEU A 423 -8.05 4.58 -11.34
N ILE A 424 -7.30 5.25 -12.23
CA ILE A 424 -7.66 5.35 -13.66
C ILE A 424 -7.52 4.00 -14.36
N GLN A 425 -6.44 3.26 -14.09
CA GLN A 425 -6.22 1.93 -14.65
C GLN A 425 -7.30 0.95 -14.21
N GLU A 426 -7.73 1.00 -12.95
CA GLU A 426 -8.83 0.17 -12.45
C GLU A 426 -10.15 0.50 -13.17
N GLN A 427 -10.46 1.78 -13.39
CA GLN A 427 -11.64 2.17 -14.17
C GLN A 427 -11.57 1.73 -15.63
N LEU A 428 -10.40 1.85 -16.27
CA LEU A 428 -10.19 1.41 -17.65
C LEU A 428 -10.29 -0.12 -17.79
N ARG A 429 -9.73 -0.86 -16.84
CA ARG A 429 -9.81 -2.33 -16.77
C ARG A 429 -11.25 -2.79 -16.63
N ARG A 430 -12.02 -2.19 -15.70
CA ARG A 430 -13.47 -2.44 -15.56
C ARG A 430 -14.21 -2.18 -16.86
N LYS A 431 -13.95 -1.04 -17.53
CA LYS A 431 -14.57 -0.72 -18.82
C LYS A 431 -14.22 -1.77 -19.89
N HIS A 432 -12.98 -2.23 -19.94
CA HIS A 432 -12.53 -3.23 -20.89
C HIS A 432 -13.22 -4.59 -20.69
N ILE A 433 -13.42 -4.98 -19.42
CA ILE A 433 -14.16 -6.19 -19.05
C ILE A 433 -15.62 -6.08 -19.53
N TYR A 434 -16.32 -4.96 -19.23
CA TYR A 434 -17.69 -4.77 -19.70
C TYR A 434 -17.82 -4.84 -21.23
N VAL A 435 -16.90 -4.20 -21.95
CA VAL A 435 -16.88 -4.25 -23.43
C VAL A 435 -16.71 -5.69 -23.93
N LYS A 436 -15.87 -6.49 -23.28
CA LYS A 436 -15.69 -7.91 -23.64
C LYS A 436 -16.96 -8.73 -23.39
N HIS A 437 -17.64 -8.50 -22.27
CA HIS A 437 -18.91 -9.19 -21.96
C HIS A 437 -20.04 -8.76 -22.88
N PHE A 438 -20.18 -7.48 -23.19
CA PHE A 438 -21.20 -7.00 -24.13
C PHE A 438 -20.99 -7.54 -25.55
N ARG A 439 -19.74 -7.77 -25.98
CA ARG A 439 -19.47 -8.46 -27.24
C ARG A 439 -19.95 -9.89 -27.24
N GLN A 440 -19.80 -10.59 -26.13
CA GLN A 440 -20.27 -11.97 -26.00
C GLN A 440 -21.80 -12.02 -26.01
N LEU A 441 -22.45 -11.16 -25.22
CA LEU A 441 -23.91 -11.04 -25.19
C LEU A 441 -24.49 -10.67 -26.57
N PHE A 442 -23.85 -9.74 -27.29
CA PHE A 442 -24.28 -9.39 -28.65
C PHE A 442 -24.24 -10.60 -29.59
N ALA A 443 -23.20 -11.42 -29.52
CA ALA A 443 -23.09 -12.63 -30.33
C ALA A 443 -24.10 -13.72 -29.96
N GLU A 444 -24.61 -13.71 -28.72
CA GLU A 444 -25.67 -14.62 -28.26
C GLU A 444 -27.07 -14.10 -28.68
N GLY A 445 -27.26 -12.78 -28.75
CA GLY A 445 -28.50 -12.13 -29.21
C GLY A 445 -28.66 -12.07 -30.74
N ASP A 446 -27.57 -12.08 -31.50
CA ASP A 446 -27.55 -12.18 -32.97
C ASP A 446 -27.76 -13.65 -33.41
N ALA A 447 -29.01 -14.11 -33.32
CA ALA A 447 -29.38 -15.49 -33.55
C ALA A 447 -29.25 -15.92 -35.02
N ASP A 448 -29.40 -14.97 -35.96
CA ASP A 448 -29.27 -15.22 -37.39
C ASP A 448 -27.84 -14.99 -37.93
N GLY A 449 -26.95 -14.44 -37.11
CA GLY A 449 -25.55 -14.17 -37.45
C GLY A 449 -25.38 -13.05 -38.47
N SER A 450 -26.37 -12.16 -38.59
CA SER A 450 -26.39 -11.05 -39.55
C SER A 450 -25.39 -9.94 -39.19
N GLY A 451 -24.87 -9.93 -37.96
CA GLY A 451 -24.00 -8.88 -37.42
C GLY A 451 -24.75 -7.69 -36.84
N PHE A 452 -26.08 -7.76 -36.75
CA PHE A 452 -26.98 -6.75 -36.22
C PHE A 452 -28.09 -7.43 -35.41
N ILE A 453 -28.58 -6.79 -34.35
CA ILE A 453 -29.74 -7.29 -33.60
C ILE A 453 -30.98 -6.57 -34.09
N SER A 454 -31.91 -7.32 -34.70
CA SER A 454 -33.23 -6.81 -35.09
C SER A 454 -34.14 -6.62 -33.87
N PHE A 455 -35.25 -5.87 -34.01
CA PHE A 455 -36.20 -5.70 -32.91
C PHE A 455 -36.78 -7.04 -32.40
N ASP A 456 -37.10 -7.96 -33.31
CA ASP A 456 -37.67 -9.27 -32.95
C ASP A 456 -36.65 -10.17 -32.23
N GLU A 457 -35.37 -10.06 -32.58
CA GLU A 457 -34.28 -10.73 -31.86
C GLU A 457 -34.03 -10.08 -30.51
N PHE A 458 -34.04 -8.75 -30.44
CA PHE A 458 -33.87 -8.01 -29.19
C PHE A 458 -35.00 -8.32 -28.21
N GLU A 459 -36.25 -8.41 -28.66
CA GLU A 459 -37.41 -8.73 -27.82
C GLU A 459 -37.27 -10.13 -27.19
N ARG A 460 -36.83 -11.12 -27.97
CA ARG A 460 -36.52 -12.48 -27.45
C ARG A 460 -35.30 -12.48 -26.55
N PHE A 461 -34.28 -11.71 -26.90
CA PHE A 461 -33.05 -11.60 -26.13
C PHE A 461 -33.26 -10.87 -24.80
N LEU A 462 -34.29 -10.02 -24.69
CA LEU A 462 -34.71 -9.39 -23.46
C LEU A 462 -35.28 -10.39 -22.43
N GLU A 463 -35.68 -11.58 -22.86
CA GLU A 463 -36.09 -12.68 -21.97
C GLU A 463 -34.87 -13.44 -21.41
N ASP A 464 -33.66 -13.17 -21.89
CA ASP A 464 -32.42 -13.78 -21.38
C ASP A 464 -32.07 -13.27 -19.97
N GLU A 465 -31.89 -14.22 -19.04
CA GLU A 465 -31.58 -13.93 -17.63
C GLU A 465 -30.27 -13.14 -17.47
N GLN A 466 -29.28 -13.32 -18.34
CA GLN A 466 -28.01 -12.59 -18.26
C GLN A 466 -28.20 -11.14 -18.70
N LEU A 467 -28.89 -10.89 -19.81
CA LEU A 467 -29.15 -9.52 -20.27
C LEU A 467 -29.98 -8.74 -19.23
N GLN A 468 -31.01 -9.35 -18.66
CA GLN A 468 -31.80 -8.74 -17.59
C GLN A 468 -30.95 -8.41 -16.35
N ALA A 469 -30.05 -9.31 -15.94
CA ALA A 469 -29.15 -9.05 -14.82
C ALA A 469 -28.20 -7.87 -15.07
N TYR A 470 -27.73 -7.70 -16.32
CA TYR A 470 -26.93 -6.54 -16.71
C TYR A 470 -27.76 -5.24 -16.74
N LEU A 471 -28.96 -5.25 -17.31
CA LEU A 471 -29.85 -4.08 -17.34
C LEU A 471 -30.26 -3.64 -15.93
N ALA A 472 -30.58 -4.59 -15.05
CA ALA A 472 -30.83 -4.34 -13.64
C ALA A 472 -29.61 -3.74 -12.93
N HIS A 473 -28.39 -4.21 -13.24
CA HIS A 473 -27.15 -3.61 -12.73
C HIS A 473 -26.95 -2.15 -13.17
N PHE A 474 -27.49 -1.76 -14.32
CA PHE A 474 -27.49 -0.38 -14.81
C PHE A 474 -28.72 0.44 -14.39
N ASN A 475 -29.59 -0.13 -13.54
CA ASN A 475 -30.81 0.52 -13.05
C ASN A 475 -31.75 0.95 -14.20
N VAL A 476 -31.81 0.12 -15.24
CA VAL A 476 -32.74 0.28 -16.37
C VAL A 476 -33.92 -0.65 -16.14
N ASP A 477 -35.11 -0.07 -15.94
CA ASP A 477 -36.35 -0.82 -15.79
C ASP A 477 -36.76 -1.45 -17.13
N VAL A 478 -37.04 -2.76 -17.11
CA VAL A 478 -37.25 -3.59 -18.31
C VAL A 478 -38.71 -3.53 -18.82
N ASP A 479 -39.52 -2.60 -18.31
CA ASP A 479 -40.96 -2.52 -18.57
C ASP A 479 -41.32 -2.27 -20.05
N SER A 480 -40.37 -1.84 -20.88
CA SER A 480 -40.58 -1.66 -22.32
C SER A 480 -39.32 -1.96 -23.13
N ALA A 481 -39.24 -3.18 -23.68
CA ALA A 481 -38.21 -3.60 -24.63
C ALA A 481 -38.01 -2.59 -25.78
N TRP A 482 -39.12 -2.04 -26.27
CA TRP A 482 -39.15 -1.05 -27.35
C TRP A 482 -38.48 0.28 -26.99
N GLN A 483 -38.59 0.74 -25.74
CA GLN A 483 -37.94 1.98 -25.32
C GLN A 483 -36.42 1.80 -25.21
N ILE A 484 -35.98 0.66 -24.69
CA ILE A 484 -34.56 0.32 -24.56
C ILE A 484 -33.93 0.15 -25.95
N PHE A 485 -34.58 -0.61 -26.84
CA PHE A 485 -34.13 -0.79 -28.21
C PHE A 485 -33.93 0.56 -28.93
N ARG A 486 -34.90 1.47 -28.79
CA ARG A 486 -34.84 2.79 -29.41
C ARG A 486 -33.81 3.75 -28.81
N LEU A 487 -33.41 3.52 -27.55
CA LEU A 487 -32.33 4.27 -26.91
C LEU A 487 -30.96 3.80 -27.39
N ILE A 488 -30.84 2.51 -27.71
CA ILE A 488 -29.62 1.89 -28.21
C ILE A 488 -29.47 2.14 -29.73
N ASP A 489 -30.56 2.05 -30.50
CA ASP A 489 -30.64 2.38 -31.93
C ASP A 489 -30.47 3.89 -32.16
N SER A 490 -29.21 4.31 -32.25
CA SER A 490 -28.82 5.71 -32.35
C SER A 490 -29.13 6.31 -33.73
N ASN A 491 -29.08 5.47 -34.77
CA ASN A 491 -29.23 5.86 -36.16
C ASN A 491 -30.68 5.76 -36.67
N LYS A 492 -31.56 5.07 -35.92
CA LYS A 492 -32.99 4.84 -36.17
C LYS A 492 -33.27 4.05 -37.44
N ASP A 493 -32.37 3.14 -37.81
CA ASP A 493 -32.54 2.27 -38.96
C ASP A 493 -33.34 0.99 -38.65
N GLY A 494 -33.69 0.77 -37.38
CA GLY A 494 -34.47 -0.38 -36.93
C GLY A 494 -33.63 -1.63 -36.66
N SER A 495 -32.30 -1.50 -36.64
CA SER A 495 -31.33 -2.54 -36.30
C SER A 495 -30.30 -1.98 -35.33
N VAL A 496 -29.73 -2.85 -34.48
CA VAL A 496 -28.70 -2.44 -33.52
C VAL A 496 -27.37 -3.08 -33.89
N THR A 497 -26.39 -2.24 -34.22
CA THR A 497 -25.00 -2.69 -34.43
C THR A 497 -24.32 -3.05 -33.10
N LEU A 498 -23.23 -3.82 -33.14
CA LEU A 498 -22.39 -4.09 -31.97
C LEU A 498 -21.88 -2.82 -31.28
N GLU A 499 -21.52 -1.80 -32.08
CA GLU A 499 -21.02 -0.53 -31.56
C GLU A 499 -22.13 0.27 -30.86
N GLU A 500 -23.34 0.27 -31.43
CA GLU A 500 -24.52 0.90 -30.83
C GLU A 500 -24.95 0.16 -29.55
N PHE A 501 -24.94 -1.16 -29.57
CA PHE A 501 -25.24 -1.99 -28.40
C PHE A 501 -24.30 -1.67 -27.22
N ILE A 502 -22.98 -1.68 -27.47
CA ILE A 502 -21.97 -1.39 -26.43
C ILE A 502 -22.08 0.07 -25.97
N SER A 503 -22.20 1.01 -26.91
CA SER A 503 -22.25 2.44 -26.60
C SER A 503 -23.50 2.79 -25.81
N GLY A 504 -24.67 2.29 -26.23
CA GLY A 504 -25.97 2.50 -25.59
C GLY A 504 -25.99 1.97 -24.16
N LEU A 505 -25.56 0.72 -23.93
CA LEU A 505 -25.48 0.16 -22.59
C LEU A 505 -24.47 0.89 -21.68
N LEU A 506 -23.35 1.34 -22.23
CA LEU A 506 -22.36 2.13 -21.47
C LEU A 506 -22.81 3.56 -21.16
N THR A 507 -23.65 4.17 -22.01
CA THR A 507 -24.20 5.52 -21.76
C THR A 507 -25.36 5.52 -20.79
N MET A 508 -26.09 4.40 -20.69
CA MET A 508 -27.11 4.21 -19.64
C MET A 508 -26.51 4.01 -18.25
N LYS A 509 -25.18 3.81 -18.12
CA LYS A 509 -24.49 3.71 -16.84
C LYS A 509 -24.21 5.11 -16.23
N GLY A 510 -24.97 5.45 -15.20
CA GLY A 510 -24.66 6.53 -14.25
C GLY A 510 -25.39 7.85 -14.51
N PRO A 511 -25.19 8.88 -13.64
CA PRO A 511 -25.86 10.16 -13.79
C PRO A 511 -25.42 10.86 -15.08
N ALA A 512 -26.37 11.53 -15.76
CA ALA A 512 -26.11 12.28 -16.98
C ALA A 512 -24.91 13.23 -16.79
N LYS A 513 -23.90 13.12 -17.67
CA LYS A 513 -22.71 13.96 -17.57
C LYS A 513 -23.04 15.37 -18.04
N ALA A 514 -22.28 16.35 -17.56
CA ALA A 514 -22.43 17.74 -17.99
C ALA A 514 -22.34 17.91 -19.52
N ILE A 515 -21.59 17.03 -20.20
CA ILE A 515 -21.52 17.00 -21.67
C ILE A 515 -22.81 16.53 -22.32
N ASP A 516 -23.51 15.55 -21.75
CA ASP A 516 -24.76 15.01 -22.27
C ASP A 516 -25.87 16.06 -22.19
N VAL A 517 -25.94 16.79 -21.07
CA VAL A 517 -26.86 17.94 -20.89
C VAL A 517 -26.58 19.04 -21.90
N LYS A 518 -25.30 19.29 -22.21
CA LYS A 518 -24.90 20.32 -23.18
C LYS A 518 -25.22 19.89 -24.62
N THR A 519 -25.08 18.61 -24.94
CA THR A 519 -25.48 18.03 -26.23
C THR A 519 -27.00 18.15 -26.43
N ILE A 520 -27.80 17.83 -25.41
CA ILE A 520 -29.26 18.05 -25.44
C ILE A 520 -29.58 19.53 -25.68
N GLY A 521 -28.90 20.45 -24.99
CA GLY A 521 -29.07 21.89 -25.21
C GLY A 521 -28.75 22.32 -26.64
N TYR A 522 -27.73 21.73 -27.26
CA TYR A 522 -27.36 21.98 -28.65
C TYR A 522 -28.41 21.47 -29.64
N ASP A 523 -28.90 20.24 -29.46
CA ASP A 523 -29.91 19.61 -30.32
C ASP A 523 -31.26 20.32 -30.23
N ILE A 524 -31.69 20.71 -29.02
CA ILE A 524 -32.87 21.55 -28.82
C ILE A 524 -32.70 22.86 -29.61
N GLY A 525 -31.54 23.52 -29.50
CA GLY A 525 -31.25 24.74 -30.25
C GLY A 525 -31.28 24.54 -31.77
N LYS A 526 -30.81 23.38 -32.27
CA LYS A 526 -30.83 23.01 -33.68
C LYS A 526 -32.26 22.80 -34.19
N GLU A 527 -33.09 22.06 -33.44
CA GLU A 527 -34.48 21.82 -33.80
C GLU A 527 -35.32 23.09 -33.71
N PHE A 528 -35.08 23.96 -32.72
CA PHE A 528 -35.71 25.29 -32.68
C PHE A 528 -35.42 26.12 -33.93
N ARG A 529 -34.17 26.11 -34.42
CA ARG A 529 -33.81 26.79 -35.68
C ARG A 529 -34.49 26.16 -36.90
N ARG A 530 -34.71 24.84 -36.90
CA ARG A 530 -35.40 24.13 -37.98
C ARG A 530 -36.90 24.43 -37.97
N MET A 531 -37.51 24.41 -36.79
CA MET A 531 -38.92 24.77 -36.57
C MET A 531 -39.18 26.23 -36.96
N LYS A 532 -38.32 27.17 -36.56
CA LYS A 532 -38.44 28.58 -36.95
C LYS A 532 -38.44 28.78 -38.47
N ARG A 533 -37.56 28.07 -39.19
CA ARG A 533 -37.51 28.11 -40.66
C ARG A 533 -38.78 27.55 -41.31
N ARG A 534 -39.30 26.43 -40.80
CA ARG A 534 -40.58 25.88 -41.28
C ARG A 534 -41.75 26.81 -40.99
N MET A 535 -41.80 27.41 -39.82
CA MET A 535 -42.87 28.33 -39.43
C MET A 535 -42.86 29.61 -40.28
N GLN A 536 -41.67 30.12 -40.63
CA GLN A 536 -41.52 31.22 -41.59
C GLN A 536 -41.99 30.83 -42.99
N SER A 537 -41.71 29.61 -43.44
CA SER A 537 -42.20 29.10 -44.72
C SER A 537 -43.73 28.97 -44.75
N VAL A 538 -44.34 28.52 -43.65
CA VAL A 538 -45.80 28.41 -43.52
C VAL A 538 -46.44 29.80 -43.48
N ASP A 539 -45.87 30.76 -42.73
CA ASP A 539 -46.37 32.14 -42.72
C ASP A 539 -46.29 32.81 -44.10
N HIS A 540 -45.24 32.50 -44.87
CA HIS A 540 -45.12 32.96 -46.26
C HIS A 540 -46.22 32.38 -47.16
N GLN A 541 -46.45 31.06 -47.10
CA GLN A 541 -47.52 30.40 -47.86
C GLN A 541 -48.92 30.89 -47.47
N LEU A 542 -49.17 31.13 -46.18
CA LEU A 542 -50.44 31.68 -45.70
C LEU A 542 -50.67 33.12 -46.19
N LYS A 543 -49.62 33.94 -46.29
CA LYS A 543 -49.69 35.29 -46.86
C LYS A 543 -49.98 35.27 -48.36
N GLU A 544 -49.40 34.34 -49.11
CA GLU A 544 -49.71 34.15 -50.54
C GLU A 544 -51.17 33.74 -50.74
N ILE A 545 -51.66 32.74 -49.98
CA ILE A 545 -53.06 32.29 -50.03
C ILE A 545 -54.02 33.45 -49.67
N ARG A 546 -53.70 34.23 -48.63
CA ARG A 546 -54.49 35.40 -48.26
C ARG A 546 -54.51 36.44 -49.37
N GLY A 547 -53.39 36.68 -50.04
CA GLY A 547 -53.28 37.59 -51.19
C GLY A 547 -54.13 37.14 -52.39
N MET A 548 -54.26 35.83 -52.60
CA MET A 548 -55.13 35.25 -53.63
C MET A 548 -56.63 35.36 -53.29
N LEU A 549 -57.00 35.33 -52.01
CA LEU A 549 -58.39 35.46 -51.54
C LEU A 549 -58.90 36.92 -51.47
N THR A 550 -58.00 37.90 -51.46
CA THR A 550 -58.35 39.35 -51.46
C THR A 550 -58.36 40.01 -52.84
N LYS A 551 -58.07 39.27 -53.91
CA LYS A 551 -58.33 39.66 -55.29
C LYS A 551 -59.65 39.03 -55.74
#